data_AF-A0A2C1JQC2-F1
#
_entry.id   AF-A0A2C1JQC2-F1
#
_cell.length_a   1.000
_cell.length_b   1.000
_cell.length_c   1.000
_cell.angle_alpha   90.00
_cell.angle_beta   90.00
_cell.angle_gamma   90.00
#
_symmetry.space_group_name_H-M   'P 1'
#
loop_
_entity.id
_entity.type
_entity.pdbx_description
1 polymer ?
#
loop_
_entity_poly.entity_id
_entity_poly.type
_entity_poly.pdbx_seq_one_letter_code
_entity_poly.pdbx_strand_id
1 'polypeptide(L)'
;MKKLLTPAIALLNRFSFSKKFLLLFVIIFSIVGVLVGSVVVKINSELSFVKQEQVGTKVLSELYPLIQLTQQHRGLTVNVISGDQSAESKLQEVRGKITTQMDSFQAALSKETSMEKVSDDVKGVVQEWEKTKDTTLTMSVGDSVAQHNQLISLMLQMLLDIADETNLTLDSDLVNNHMNNLLVQTLPQITEFMGKSRAVGVGVATKQTMTEDERIQLIYLMRMMDEYIITADRTYQRIFELDPSIKDSMGPYVTESITNAKEIVEIINKDILEASKITIEPNVYFEKTTMTINKIYELLSYQTDGLDKVLDEKVISLSTERFVTIGAAIFVLLILIYLVTGFYFGIKDSVRKIQHATNKIAHKDLSATLDITSKDEFGMISTSLNSMIVAVREVIQNSQQVSQEVASASQELLSITEETTQATNTITSSVEEVAMIVEQQSTQSKDNVELVQNLSEKLNSISIVTSEVSSSSTTSAEEAEKGNRNVNETITQMKVIQDAVKRTSDVIQRLGERSNEIGSILDAITSIAQQTCGGCRRSEKTSR
;
A
#
# COMPACT_ATOMS: atom_id res chain seq x y z
N MET A 1 19.10 -5.32 -3.26
CA MET A 1 17.84 -5.65 -2.55
C MET A 1 16.79 -6.32 -3.44
N LYS A 2 16.35 -5.74 -4.58
CA LYS A 2 15.29 -6.35 -5.43
C LYS A 2 15.58 -7.78 -5.93
N LYS A 3 16.83 -8.10 -6.27
CA LYS A 3 17.25 -9.46 -6.69
C LYS A 3 17.09 -10.52 -5.58
N LEU A 4 17.22 -10.14 -4.30
CA LEU A 4 17.06 -11.06 -3.15
C LEU A 4 15.58 -11.44 -2.93
N LEU A 5 14.68 -10.49 -3.16
CA LEU A 5 13.22 -10.68 -2.96
C LEU A 5 12.51 -11.27 -4.19
N THR A 6 13.21 -11.42 -5.32
CA THR A 6 12.62 -11.90 -6.58
C THR A 6 11.87 -13.24 -6.44
N PRO A 7 12.40 -14.29 -5.76
CA PRO A 7 11.64 -15.53 -5.56
C PRO A 7 10.39 -15.33 -4.69
N ALA A 8 10.46 -14.52 -3.63
CA ALA A 8 9.31 -14.22 -2.78
C ALA A 8 8.23 -13.44 -3.54
N ILE A 9 8.62 -12.47 -4.36
CA ILE A 9 7.71 -11.71 -5.23
C ILE A 9 7.05 -12.66 -6.24
N ALA A 10 7.81 -13.55 -6.88
CA ALA A 10 7.29 -14.52 -7.84
C ALA A 10 6.27 -15.49 -7.21
N LEU A 11 6.51 -15.92 -5.97
CA LEU A 11 5.58 -16.74 -5.21
C LEU A 11 4.30 -15.96 -4.83
N LEU A 12 4.45 -14.80 -4.20
CA LEU A 12 3.33 -14.00 -3.73
C LEU A 12 2.44 -13.51 -4.87
N ASN A 13 2.99 -13.21 -6.04
CA ASN A 13 2.20 -12.79 -7.21
C ASN A 13 1.22 -13.85 -7.73
N ARG A 14 1.36 -15.11 -7.33
CA ARG A 14 0.40 -16.19 -7.65
C ARG A 14 -0.83 -16.19 -6.74
N PHE A 15 -0.81 -15.42 -5.66
CA PHE A 15 -1.86 -15.39 -4.65
C PHE A 15 -2.72 -14.13 -4.75
N SER A 16 -4.02 -14.29 -4.51
CA SER A 16 -4.92 -13.17 -4.26
C SER A 16 -4.53 -12.46 -2.96
N PHE A 17 -4.93 -11.19 -2.80
CA PHE A 17 -4.63 -10.43 -1.58
C PHE A 17 -5.05 -11.16 -0.30
N SER A 18 -6.22 -11.79 -0.27
CA SER A 18 -6.68 -12.57 0.89
C SER A 18 -5.74 -13.71 1.26
N LYS A 19 -5.19 -14.43 0.26
CA LYS A 19 -4.22 -15.52 0.49
C LYS A 19 -2.86 -14.99 0.98
N LYS A 20 -2.44 -13.81 0.50
CA LYS A 20 -1.23 -13.14 0.99
C LYS A 20 -1.35 -12.76 2.48
N PHE A 21 -2.48 -12.18 2.87
CA PHE A 21 -2.75 -11.83 4.27
C PHE A 21 -2.88 -13.05 5.17
N LEU A 22 -3.55 -14.11 4.71
CA LEU A 22 -3.65 -15.36 5.44
C LEU A 22 -2.27 -15.98 5.68
N LEU A 23 -1.40 -16.00 4.67
CA LEU A 23 -0.03 -16.52 4.81
C LEU A 23 0.76 -15.74 5.88
N LEU A 24 0.69 -14.41 5.83
CA LEU A 24 1.37 -13.54 6.80
C LEU A 24 0.79 -13.73 8.22
N PHE A 25 -0.53 -13.87 8.34
CA PHE A 25 -1.19 -14.16 9.60
C PHE A 25 -0.74 -15.49 10.19
N VAL A 26 -0.74 -16.56 9.39
CA VAL A 26 -0.29 -17.89 9.83
C VAL A 26 1.17 -17.83 10.31
N ILE A 27 2.07 -17.17 9.57
CA ILE A 27 3.47 -17.04 9.97
C ILE A 27 3.60 -16.31 11.31
N ILE A 28 2.98 -15.13 11.46
CA ILE A 28 3.08 -14.35 12.70
C ILE A 28 2.43 -15.11 13.86
N PHE A 29 1.25 -15.68 13.65
CA PHE A 29 0.53 -16.43 14.67
C PHE A 29 1.32 -17.67 15.11
N SER A 30 1.95 -18.40 14.18
CA SER A 30 2.82 -19.53 14.51
C SER A 30 4.04 -19.09 15.31
N ILE A 31 4.71 -17.99 14.94
CA ILE A 31 5.88 -17.48 15.69
C ILE A 31 5.48 -17.07 17.10
N VAL A 32 4.41 -16.27 17.24
CA VAL A 32 3.90 -15.84 18.55
C VAL A 32 3.46 -17.05 19.38
N GLY A 33 2.75 -18.00 18.77
CA GLY A 33 2.30 -19.22 19.42
C GLY A 33 3.44 -20.08 19.95
N VAL A 34 4.53 -20.24 19.17
CA VAL A 34 5.71 -20.99 19.60
C VAL A 34 6.43 -20.27 20.75
N LEU A 35 6.63 -18.95 20.66
CA LEU A 35 7.30 -18.19 21.71
C LEU A 35 6.51 -18.19 23.01
N VAL A 36 5.22 -17.85 22.95
CA VAL A 36 4.34 -17.85 24.13
C VAL A 36 4.20 -19.27 24.69
N GLY A 37 4.04 -20.27 23.81
CA GLY A 37 3.98 -21.67 24.21
C GLY A 37 5.25 -22.10 24.96
N SER A 38 6.44 -21.73 24.47
CA SER A 38 7.71 -22.03 25.13
C SER A 38 7.81 -21.40 26.53
N VAL A 39 7.37 -20.15 26.68
CA VAL A 39 7.38 -19.47 27.98
C VAL A 39 6.38 -20.11 28.94
N VAL A 40 5.16 -20.41 28.47
CA VAL A 40 4.13 -21.08 29.29
C VAL A 40 4.56 -22.49 29.71
N VAL A 41 5.22 -23.25 28.83
CA VAL A 41 5.80 -24.56 29.18
C VAL A 41 6.86 -24.41 30.26
N LYS A 42 7.74 -23.40 30.16
CA LYS A 42 8.75 -23.13 31.19
C LYS A 42 8.11 -22.79 32.54
N ILE A 43 7.14 -21.87 32.56
CA ILE A 43 6.42 -21.48 33.80
C ILE A 43 5.67 -22.67 34.38
N ASN A 44 5.03 -23.51 33.55
CA ASN A 44 4.34 -24.70 34.04
C ASN A 44 5.32 -25.74 34.62
N SER A 45 6.50 -25.89 34.03
CA SER A 45 7.56 -26.76 34.56
C SER A 45 8.06 -26.27 35.91
N GLU A 46 8.30 -24.97 36.06
CA GLU A 46 8.69 -24.36 37.34
C GLU A 46 7.55 -24.48 38.37
N LEU A 47 6.30 -24.27 37.96
CA LEU A 47 5.14 -24.43 38.83
C LEU A 47 4.97 -25.88 39.30
N SER A 48 5.19 -26.88 38.43
CA SER A 48 5.15 -28.29 38.84
C SER A 48 6.31 -28.64 39.76
N PHE A 49 7.48 -28.04 39.55
CA PHE A 49 8.65 -28.22 40.41
C PHE A 49 8.37 -27.73 41.83
N VAL A 50 7.91 -26.49 41.97
CA VAL A 50 7.60 -25.87 43.27
C VAL A 50 6.45 -26.58 43.99
N LYS A 51 5.42 -27.03 43.25
CA LYS A 51 4.34 -27.82 43.85
C LYS A 51 4.82 -29.15 44.42
N GLN A 52 5.80 -29.76 43.77
CA GLN A 52 6.39 -30.99 44.25
C GLN A 52 7.21 -30.73 45.53
N GLU A 53 7.87 -29.57 45.64
CA GLU A 53 8.53 -29.14 46.89
C GLU A 53 7.52 -28.95 48.04
N GLN A 54 6.34 -28.38 47.76
CA GLN A 54 5.26 -28.26 48.77
C GLN A 54 4.73 -29.62 49.26
N VAL A 55 4.67 -30.61 48.37
CA VAL A 55 4.34 -31.98 48.78
C VAL A 55 5.42 -32.49 49.74
N GLY A 56 6.69 -32.25 49.44
CA GLY A 56 7.82 -32.58 50.31
C GLY A 56 7.73 -31.95 51.69
N THR A 57 7.57 -30.63 51.78
CA THR A 57 7.48 -29.93 53.07
C THR A 57 6.33 -30.47 53.92
N LYS A 58 5.17 -30.71 53.30
CA LYS A 58 4.01 -31.27 53.98
C LYS A 58 4.24 -32.70 54.49
N VAL A 59 4.84 -33.57 53.68
CA VAL A 59 5.15 -34.95 54.09
C VAL A 59 6.22 -34.98 55.18
N LEU A 60 7.25 -34.12 55.09
CA LEU A 60 8.25 -33.95 56.15
C LEU A 60 7.60 -33.51 57.48
N SER A 61 6.64 -32.59 57.44
CA SER A 61 5.92 -32.10 58.63
C SER A 61 5.18 -33.21 59.41
N GLU A 62 4.77 -34.28 58.72
CA GLU A 62 4.14 -35.46 59.33
C GLU A 62 5.17 -36.51 59.82
N LEU A 63 6.37 -36.55 59.22
CA LEU A 63 7.44 -37.49 59.59
C LEU A 63 8.23 -37.03 60.81
N TYR A 64 8.48 -35.72 61.00
CA TYR A 64 9.24 -35.24 62.16
C TYR A 64 8.62 -35.64 63.51
N PRO A 65 7.31 -35.48 63.75
CA PRO A 65 6.68 -35.92 65.00
C PRO A 65 6.80 -37.43 65.18
N LEU A 66 6.74 -38.20 64.10
CA LEU A 66 6.88 -39.66 64.16
C LEU A 66 8.30 -40.07 64.62
N ILE A 67 9.34 -39.41 64.11
CA ILE A 67 10.72 -39.60 64.57
C ILE A 67 10.85 -39.20 66.04
N GLN A 68 10.34 -38.03 66.41
CA GLN A 68 10.42 -37.51 67.77
C GLN A 68 9.74 -38.45 68.78
N LEU A 69 8.52 -38.91 68.47
CA LEU A 69 7.78 -39.84 69.31
C LEU A 69 8.50 -41.18 69.42
N THR A 70 9.13 -41.67 68.35
CA THR A 70 9.92 -42.90 68.37
C THR A 70 11.16 -42.76 69.26
N GLN A 71 11.83 -41.61 69.22
CA GLN A 71 12.94 -41.28 70.13
C GLN A 71 12.48 -41.16 71.59
N GLN A 72 11.28 -40.64 71.85
CA GLN A 72 10.66 -40.63 73.19
C GLN A 72 10.29 -42.04 73.67
N HIS A 73 9.72 -42.86 72.79
CA HIS A 73 9.39 -44.26 73.05
C HIS A 73 10.62 -45.06 73.44
N ARG A 74 11.76 -44.86 72.73
CA ARG A 74 13.06 -45.44 73.09
C ARG A 74 13.45 -45.10 74.53
N GLY A 75 13.39 -43.82 74.91
CA GLY A 75 13.74 -43.36 76.26
C GLY A 75 12.84 -43.95 77.35
N LEU A 76 11.51 -43.90 77.14
CA LEU A 76 10.54 -44.43 78.10
C LEU A 76 10.64 -45.95 78.25
N THR A 77 10.89 -46.67 77.15
CA THR A 77 11.09 -48.12 77.16
C THR A 77 12.29 -48.50 78.02
N VAL A 78 13.41 -47.77 77.92
CA VAL A 78 14.59 -48.00 78.77
C VAL A 78 14.25 -47.82 80.25
N ASN A 79 13.47 -46.79 80.61
CA ASN A 79 13.05 -46.55 82.00
C ASN A 79 12.20 -47.70 82.53
N VAL A 80 11.22 -48.18 81.74
CA VAL A 80 10.36 -49.30 82.10
C VAL A 80 11.15 -50.60 82.31
N ILE A 81 12.03 -50.96 81.37
CA ILE A 81 12.88 -52.16 81.47
C ILE A 81 13.81 -52.07 82.69
N SER A 82 14.24 -50.85 83.03
CA SER A 82 15.09 -50.58 84.20
C SER A 82 14.33 -50.54 85.53
N GLY A 83 13.01 -50.77 85.53
CA GLY A 83 12.18 -50.92 86.72
C GLY A 83 11.36 -49.68 87.13
N ASP A 84 11.37 -48.60 86.35
CA ASP A 84 10.54 -47.42 86.62
C ASP A 84 9.10 -47.62 86.12
N GLN A 85 8.23 -48.14 87.01
CA GLN A 85 6.81 -48.32 86.72
C GLN A 85 6.04 -47.01 86.45
N SER A 86 6.57 -45.85 86.85
CA SER A 86 5.91 -44.57 86.57
C SER A 86 5.96 -44.18 85.08
N ALA A 87 6.91 -44.75 84.33
CA ALA A 87 7.08 -44.54 82.90
C ALA A 87 6.09 -45.35 82.04
N GLU A 88 5.48 -46.42 82.57
CA GLU A 88 4.60 -47.33 81.80
C GLU A 88 3.39 -46.61 81.19
N SER A 89 2.69 -45.79 81.99
CA SER A 89 1.52 -45.05 81.51
C SER A 89 1.89 -44.07 80.37
N LYS A 90 3.03 -43.39 80.49
CA LYS A 90 3.53 -42.48 79.45
C LYS A 90 3.96 -43.25 78.20
N LEU A 91 4.56 -44.43 78.37
CA LEU A 91 4.96 -45.28 77.26
C LEU A 91 3.74 -45.71 76.43
N GLN A 92 2.66 -46.15 77.07
CA GLN A 92 1.42 -46.53 76.37
C GLN A 92 0.77 -45.33 75.65
N GLU A 93 0.79 -44.14 76.27
CA GLU A 93 0.33 -42.91 75.61
C GLU A 93 1.15 -42.61 74.34
N VAL A 94 2.49 -42.69 74.42
CA VAL A 94 3.37 -42.47 73.27
C VAL A 94 3.16 -43.52 72.18
N ARG A 95 2.95 -44.81 72.53
CA ARG A 95 2.59 -45.86 71.56
C ARG A 95 1.31 -45.54 70.79
N GLY A 96 0.29 -45.05 71.50
CA GLY A 96 -0.95 -44.58 70.89
C GLY A 96 -0.69 -43.43 69.91
N LYS A 97 0.07 -42.41 70.33
CA LYS A 97 0.45 -41.28 69.47
C LYS A 97 1.24 -41.69 68.23
N ILE A 98 2.20 -42.61 68.36
CA ILE A 98 2.97 -43.13 67.22
C ILE A 98 2.04 -43.83 66.23
N THR A 99 1.13 -44.67 66.72
CA THR A 99 0.17 -45.38 65.85
C THR A 99 -0.71 -44.39 65.09
N THR A 100 -1.30 -43.40 65.77
CA THR A 100 -2.10 -42.36 65.12
C THR A 100 -1.29 -41.52 64.13
N GLN A 101 -0.06 -41.14 64.47
CA GLN A 101 0.80 -40.36 63.59
C GLN A 101 1.24 -41.19 62.37
N MET A 102 1.50 -42.49 62.54
CA MET A 102 1.82 -43.42 61.45
C MET A 102 0.65 -43.56 60.48
N ASP A 103 -0.59 -43.61 60.99
CA ASP A 103 -1.79 -43.64 60.15
C ASP A 103 -1.97 -42.31 59.38
N SER A 104 -1.72 -41.17 60.03
CA SER A 104 -1.73 -39.85 59.39
C SER A 104 -0.70 -39.76 58.26
N PHE A 105 0.53 -40.19 58.55
CA PHE A 105 1.64 -40.18 57.60
C PHE A 105 1.36 -41.07 56.38
N GLN A 106 0.88 -42.30 56.58
CA GLN A 106 0.47 -43.18 55.48
C GLN A 106 -0.69 -42.59 54.68
N ALA A 107 -1.67 -41.97 55.34
CA ALA A 107 -2.79 -41.32 54.66
C ALA A 107 -2.35 -40.10 53.84
N ALA A 108 -1.36 -39.34 54.33
CA ALA A 108 -0.74 -38.25 53.58
C ALA A 108 -0.03 -38.77 52.33
N LEU A 109 0.80 -39.81 52.47
CA LEU A 109 1.51 -40.44 51.34
C LEU A 109 0.55 -41.05 50.32
N SER A 110 -0.54 -41.69 50.75
CA SER A 110 -1.50 -42.34 49.84
C SER A 110 -2.20 -41.39 48.85
N LYS A 111 -2.16 -40.08 49.12
CA LYS A 111 -2.74 -39.05 48.26
C LYS A 111 -1.77 -38.60 47.17
N GLU A 112 -0.48 -38.91 47.31
CA GLU A 112 0.57 -38.42 46.45
C GLU A 112 1.03 -39.52 45.49
N THR A 113 0.99 -39.25 44.19
CA THR A 113 1.35 -40.23 43.15
C THR A 113 2.81 -40.13 42.72
N SER A 114 3.53 -39.09 43.15
CA SER A 114 4.90 -38.78 42.74
C SER A 114 5.98 -39.33 43.67
N MET A 115 5.61 -40.03 44.75
CA MET A 115 6.52 -40.52 45.80
C MET A 115 6.50 -42.05 45.90
N GLU A 116 6.87 -42.73 44.81
CA GLU A 116 6.76 -44.20 44.71
C GLU A 116 7.73 -44.89 45.68
N LYS A 117 8.97 -44.39 45.79
CA LYS A 117 9.98 -44.97 46.68
C LYS A 117 9.59 -44.79 48.14
N VAL A 118 9.23 -43.57 48.55
CA VAL A 118 8.81 -43.29 49.93
C VAL A 118 7.56 -44.09 50.31
N SER A 119 6.63 -44.29 49.37
CA SER A 119 5.44 -45.13 49.56
C SER A 119 5.76 -46.62 49.73
N ASP A 120 6.90 -47.09 49.22
CA ASP A 120 7.39 -48.44 49.48
C ASP A 120 8.15 -48.52 50.80
N ASP A 121 9.05 -47.57 51.06
CA ASP A 121 9.87 -47.51 52.27
C ASP A 121 9.05 -47.40 53.56
N VAL A 122 7.89 -46.72 53.52
CA VAL A 122 6.97 -46.63 54.67
C VAL A 122 6.48 -48.00 55.14
N LYS A 123 6.37 -48.99 54.26
CA LYS A 123 5.97 -50.36 54.65
C LYS A 123 7.02 -50.97 55.58
N GLY A 124 8.31 -50.74 55.30
CA GLY A 124 9.40 -51.19 56.15
C GLY A 124 9.38 -50.51 57.52
N VAL A 125 9.08 -49.21 57.56
CA VAL A 125 8.92 -48.45 58.81
C VAL A 125 7.74 -48.97 59.63
N VAL A 126 6.59 -49.23 59.01
CA VAL A 126 5.40 -49.78 59.69
C VAL A 126 5.69 -51.18 60.24
N GLN A 127 6.32 -52.05 59.46
CA GLN A 127 6.67 -53.40 59.91
C GLN A 127 7.64 -53.38 61.09
N GLU A 128 8.68 -52.55 61.04
CA GLU A 128 9.64 -52.44 62.14
C GLU A 128 9.02 -51.74 63.36
N TRP A 129 8.07 -50.83 63.19
CA TRP A 129 7.29 -50.26 64.29
C TRP A 129 6.47 -51.32 65.03
N GLU A 130 5.69 -52.14 64.31
CA GLU A 130 4.89 -53.20 64.94
C GLU A 130 5.77 -54.17 65.73
N LYS A 131 6.90 -54.58 65.14
CA LYS A 131 7.89 -55.41 65.83
C LYS A 131 8.45 -54.71 67.08
N THR A 132 8.79 -53.42 66.99
CA THR A 132 9.32 -52.60 68.10
C THR A 132 8.30 -52.48 69.23
N LYS A 133 7.04 -52.18 68.90
CA LYS A 133 5.95 -52.07 69.87
C LYS A 133 5.75 -53.37 70.68
N ASP A 134 5.84 -54.52 70.01
CA ASP A 134 5.49 -55.80 70.63
C ASP A 134 6.63 -56.44 71.43
N THR A 135 7.88 -56.26 71.00
CA THR A 135 9.02 -57.04 71.52
C THR A 135 9.86 -56.30 72.56
N THR A 136 9.96 -54.97 72.48
CA THR A 136 11.02 -54.23 73.19
C THR A 136 10.96 -54.32 74.70
N LEU A 137 9.79 -54.54 75.30
CA LEU A 137 9.63 -54.67 76.76
C LEU A 137 10.13 -55.99 77.33
N THR A 138 10.28 -57.02 76.49
CA THR A 138 10.77 -58.35 76.91
C THR A 138 12.25 -58.58 76.60
N MET A 139 12.88 -57.62 75.92
CA MET A 139 14.29 -57.66 75.49
C MET A 139 15.22 -57.08 76.55
N SER A 140 16.53 -57.30 76.38
CA SER A 140 17.53 -56.56 77.14
C SER A 140 17.49 -55.07 76.78
N VAL A 141 17.96 -54.19 77.67
CA VAL A 141 18.04 -52.74 77.39
C VAL A 141 18.83 -52.47 76.11
N GLY A 142 19.95 -53.17 75.91
CA GLY A 142 20.81 -53.02 74.73
C GLY A 142 20.10 -53.42 73.43
N ASP A 143 19.44 -54.58 73.42
CA ASP A 143 18.75 -55.08 72.23
C ASP A 143 17.52 -54.22 71.89
N SER A 144 16.79 -53.79 72.92
CA SER A 144 15.66 -52.86 72.79
C SER A 144 16.10 -51.55 72.15
N VAL A 145 17.18 -50.93 72.66
CA VAL A 145 17.75 -49.70 72.09
C VAL A 145 18.24 -49.92 70.65
N ALA A 146 18.88 -51.04 70.35
CA ALA A 146 19.34 -51.37 69.00
C ALA A 146 18.17 -51.45 68.00
N GLN A 147 17.06 -52.05 68.41
CA GLN A 147 15.87 -52.15 67.56
C GLN A 147 15.22 -50.77 67.30
N HIS A 148 15.13 -49.91 68.32
CA HIS A 148 14.69 -48.53 68.10
C HIS A 148 15.61 -47.76 67.16
N ASN A 149 16.93 -47.96 67.28
CA ASN A 149 17.90 -47.31 66.40
C ASN A 149 17.70 -47.72 64.95
N GLN A 150 17.35 -48.98 64.69
CA GLN A 150 17.03 -49.46 63.34
C GLN A 150 15.79 -48.74 62.78
N LEU A 151 14.70 -48.68 63.56
CA LEU A 151 13.48 -47.98 63.15
C LEU A 151 13.72 -46.49 62.87
N ILE A 152 14.43 -45.80 63.77
CA ILE A 152 14.77 -44.38 63.59
C ILE A 152 15.67 -44.19 62.36
N SER A 153 16.60 -45.10 62.10
CA SER A 153 17.47 -45.01 60.92
C SER A 153 16.67 -45.11 59.61
N LEU A 154 15.64 -45.97 59.56
CA LEU A 154 14.73 -46.04 58.41
C LEU A 154 13.97 -44.73 58.21
N MET A 155 13.45 -44.13 59.30
CA MET A 155 12.76 -42.84 59.22
C MET A 155 13.69 -41.70 58.80
N LEU A 156 14.95 -41.68 59.27
CA LEU A 156 15.94 -40.68 58.87
C LEU A 156 16.36 -40.83 57.40
N GLN A 157 16.47 -42.06 56.89
CA GLN A 157 16.70 -42.31 55.46
C GLN A 157 15.52 -41.80 54.63
N MET A 158 14.30 -42.03 55.10
CA MET A 158 13.10 -41.56 54.44
C MET A 158 13.02 -40.04 54.32
N LEU A 159 13.60 -39.27 55.25
CA LEU A 159 13.71 -37.81 55.08
C LEU A 159 14.46 -37.44 53.79
N LEU A 160 15.54 -38.15 53.48
CA LEU A 160 16.32 -37.95 52.25
C LEU A 160 15.52 -38.38 51.02
N ASP A 161 14.84 -39.52 51.11
CA ASP A 161 14.05 -40.04 50.00
C ASP A 161 12.86 -39.13 49.68
N ILE A 162 12.23 -38.54 50.71
CA ILE A 162 11.25 -37.48 50.55
C ILE A 162 11.89 -36.30 49.83
N ALA A 163 13.04 -35.80 50.30
CA ALA A 163 13.69 -34.63 49.70
C ALA A 163 14.10 -34.84 48.23
N ASP A 164 14.54 -36.05 47.89
CA ASP A 164 14.95 -36.41 46.53
C ASP A 164 13.74 -36.58 45.59
N GLU A 165 12.66 -37.26 46.03
CA GLU A 165 11.44 -37.42 45.23
C GLU A 165 10.61 -36.12 45.14
N THR A 166 10.89 -35.13 46.00
CA THR A 166 10.12 -33.88 46.09
C THR A 166 10.84 -32.65 45.58
N ASN A 167 12.02 -32.82 44.96
CA ASN A 167 12.90 -31.75 44.48
C ASN A 167 13.53 -30.85 45.56
N LEU A 168 13.27 -31.05 46.85
CA LEU A 168 13.87 -30.23 47.92
C LEU A 168 15.40 -30.28 47.90
N THR A 169 16.00 -31.38 47.42
CA THR A 169 17.46 -31.48 47.23
C THR A 169 17.99 -30.61 46.07
N LEU A 170 17.13 -30.25 45.11
CA LEU A 170 17.48 -29.59 43.84
C LEU A 170 17.12 -28.10 43.78
N ASP A 171 16.70 -27.49 44.89
CA ASP A 171 16.33 -26.07 44.88
C ASP A 171 17.51 -25.20 44.39
N SER A 172 17.24 -24.41 43.35
CA SER A 172 18.20 -23.51 42.72
C SER A 172 18.44 -22.22 43.51
N ASP A 173 17.55 -21.88 44.44
CA ASP A 173 17.75 -20.80 45.38
C ASP A 173 18.72 -21.25 46.50
N LEU A 174 19.78 -20.47 46.71
CA LEU A 174 20.84 -20.85 47.64
C LEU A 174 20.38 -20.85 49.10
N VAL A 175 19.47 -19.94 49.48
CA VAL A 175 18.95 -19.86 50.86
C VAL A 175 18.06 -21.05 51.13
N ASN A 176 17.14 -21.36 50.21
CA ASN A 176 16.28 -22.53 50.33
C ASN A 176 17.08 -23.83 50.32
N ASN A 177 18.09 -23.95 49.46
CA ASN A 177 18.95 -25.12 49.43
C ASN A 177 19.63 -25.38 50.80
N HIS A 178 20.17 -24.31 51.42
CA HIS A 178 20.71 -24.39 52.78
C HIS A 178 19.65 -24.77 53.81
N MET A 179 18.43 -24.21 53.71
CA MET A 179 17.32 -24.57 54.59
C MET A 179 16.92 -26.03 54.44
N ASN A 180 16.79 -26.54 53.21
CA ASN A 180 16.42 -27.92 52.93
C ASN A 180 17.46 -28.90 53.49
N ASN A 181 18.75 -28.58 53.34
CA ASN A 181 19.81 -29.40 53.95
C ASN A 181 19.73 -29.43 55.49
N LEU A 182 19.43 -28.29 56.11
CA LEU A 182 19.23 -28.23 57.56
C LEU A 182 18.07 -29.12 58.01
N LEU A 183 16.92 -29.03 57.32
CA LEU A 183 15.70 -29.78 57.60
C LEU A 183 15.92 -31.29 57.48
N VAL A 184 16.59 -31.73 56.42
CA VAL A 184 16.64 -33.14 56.03
C VAL A 184 17.88 -33.86 56.57
N GLN A 185 19.02 -33.18 56.61
CA GLN A 185 20.32 -33.81 56.90
C GLN A 185 20.95 -33.40 58.22
N THR A 186 20.74 -32.17 58.67
CA THR A 186 21.52 -31.64 59.80
C THR A 186 20.75 -31.74 61.12
N LEU A 187 19.61 -31.06 61.25
CA LEU A 187 18.87 -31.01 62.52
C LEU A 187 18.38 -32.38 63.01
N PRO A 188 17.84 -33.27 62.15
CA PRO A 188 17.43 -34.61 62.58
C PRO A 188 18.59 -35.46 63.10
N GLN A 189 19.81 -35.26 62.58
CA GLN A 189 20.99 -35.95 63.08
C GLN A 189 21.39 -35.44 64.46
N ILE A 190 21.30 -34.13 64.72
CA ILE A 190 21.52 -33.58 66.07
C ILE A 190 20.57 -34.24 67.07
N THR A 191 19.26 -34.30 66.77
CA THR A 191 18.29 -34.91 67.69
C THR A 191 18.56 -36.40 67.91
N GLU A 192 19.00 -37.13 66.89
CA GLU A 192 19.29 -38.55 67.02
C GLU A 192 20.58 -38.86 67.80
N PHE A 193 21.69 -38.14 67.53
CA PHE A 193 22.90 -38.29 68.33
C PHE A 193 22.67 -37.84 69.78
N MET A 194 21.87 -36.80 69.98
CA MET A 194 21.43 -36.37 71.31
C MET A 194 20.58 -37.44 72.00
N GLY A 195 19.63 -38.06 71.29
CA GLY A 195 18.80 -39.13 71.81
C GLY A 195 19.60 -40.38 72.21
N LYS A 196 20.61 -40.75 71.41
CA LYS A 196 21.55 -41.84 71.72
C LYS A 196 22.46 -41.50 72.92
N SER A 197 23.02 -40.28 72.95
CA SER A 197 23.88 -39.84 74.06
C SER A 197 23.11 -39.69 75.36
N ARG A 198 21.82 -39.32 75.31
CA ARG A 198 20.90 -39.32 76.45
C ARG A 198 20.77 -40.73 77.02
N ALA A 199 20.52 -41.75 76.19
CA ALA A 199 20.36 -43.13 76.65
C ALA A 199 21.62 -43.66 77.35
N VAL A 200 22.80 -43.45 76.75
CA VAL A 200 24.08 -43.88 77.36
C VAL A 200 24.39 -43.06 78.62
N GLY A 201 24.25 -41.74 78.55
CA GLY A 201 24.59 -40.83 79.66
C GLY A 201 23.68 -41.00 80.89
N VAL A 202 22.39 -41.30 80.72
CA VAL A 202 21.50 -41.64 81.85
C VAL A 202 21.95 -42.93 82.53
N GLY A 203 22.36 -43.94 81.76
CA GLY A 203 22.89 -45.19 82.28
C GLY A 203 24.17 -44.97 83.10
N VAL A 204 25.10 -44.17 82.57
CA VAL A 204 26.36 -43.80 83.24
C VAL A 204 26.10 -42.97 84.50
N ALA A 205 25.21 -41.97 84.44
CA ALA A 205 24.83 -41.15 85.59
C ALA A 205 24.19 -41.99 86.70
N THR A 206 23.32 -42.94 86.34
CA THR A 206 22.64 -43.83 87.31
C THR A 206 23.64 -44.73 88.03
N LYS A 207 24.61 -45.29 87.30
CA LYS A 207 25.67 -46.14 87.87
C LYS A 207 26.76 -45.33 88.59
N GLN A 208 26.82 -44.01 88.37
CA GLN A 208 27.89 -43.10 88.79
C GLN A 208 29.31 -43.59 88.40
N THR A 209 29.38 -44.47 87.41
CA THR A 209 30.59 -45.13 86.91
C THR A 209 30.40 -45.38 85.42
N MET A 210 31.50 -45.48 84.69
CA MET A 210 31.52 -45.60 83.24
C MET A 210 32.50 -46.70 82.84
N THR A 211 32.04 -47.62 82.00
CA THR A 211 32.92 -48.59 81.34
C THR A 211 33.67 -47.94 80.17
N GLU A 212 34.76 -48.56 79.70
CA GLU A 212 35.49 -47.97 78.56
C GLU A 212 34.70 -48.01 77.26
N ASP A 213 33.84 -49.01 77.06
CA ASP A 213 32.95 -49.05 75.90
C ASP A 213 31.94 -47.90 75.93
N GLU A 214 31.32 -47.62 77.09
CA GLU A 214 30.43 -46.46 77.28
C GLU A 214 31.18 -45.14 77.08
N ARG A 215 32.43 -45.04 77.54
CA ARG A 215 33.28 -43.86 77.35
C ARG A 215 33.57 -43.62 75.87
N ILE A 216 34.00 -44.63 75.13
CA ILE A 216 34.26 -44.56 73.69
C ILE A 216 32.98 -44.17 72.94
N GLN A 217 31.85 -44.79 73.30
CA GLN A 217 30.56 -44.50 72.68
C GLN A 217 30.11 -43.07 72.93
N LEU A 218 30.21 -42.55 74.16
CA LEU A 218 29.86 -41.16 74.47
C LEU A 218 30.78 -40.16 73.75
N ILE A 219 32.08 -40.43 73.66
CA ILE A 219 33.02 -39.59 72.90
C ILE A 219 32.59 -39.51 71.43
N TYR A 220 32.27 -40.65 70.82
CA TYR A 220 31.81 -40.70 69.44
C TYR A 220 30.50 -39.92 69.25
N LEU A 221 29.48 -40.22 70.06
CA LEU A 221 28.16 -39.58 69.95
C LEU A 221 28.24 -38.07 70.17
N MET A 222 29.00 -37.63 71.17
CA MET A 222 29.25 -36.23 71.45
C MET A 222 29.95 -35.54 70.29
N ARG A 223 31.01 -36.14 69.73
CA ARG A 223 31.75 -35.56 68.60
C ARG A 223 30.89 -35.44 67.34
N MET A 224 30.10 -36.46 67.02
CA MET A 224 29.19 -36.42 65.88
C MET A 224 28.11 -35.35 66.08
N MET A 225 27.51 -35.29 67.27
CA MET A 225 26.52 -34.28 67.63
C MET A 225 27.10 -32.86 67.50
N ASP A 226 28.30 -32.62 68.04
CA ASP A 226 28.99 -31.33 67.97
C ASP A 226 29.29 -30.90 66.52
N GLU A 227 29.74 -31.83 65.66
CA GLU A 227 29.99 -31.55 64.24
C GLU A 227 28.71 -31.09 63.51
N TYR A 228 27.57 -31.75 63.76
CA TYR A 228 26.29 -31.34 63.18
C TYR A 228 25.79 -30.01 63.77
N ILE A 229 26.02 -29.74 65.06
CA ILE A 229 25.69 -28.44 65.68
C ILE A 229 26.50 -27.31 65.07
N ILE A 230 27.81 -27.49 64.87
CA ILE A 230 28.70 -26.52 64.23
C ILE A 230 28.25 -26.28 62.78
N THR A 231 27.93 -27.36 62.06
CA THR A 231 27.42 -27.28 60.69
C THR A 231 26.11 -26.52 60.62
N ALA A 232 25.18 -26.78 61.55
CA ALA A 232 23.91 -26.07 61.64
C ALA A 232 24.10 -24.57 61.88
N ASP A 233 24.88 -24.22 62.91
CA ASP A 233 25.17 -22.83 63.28
C ASP A 233 25.78 -22.06 62.11
N ARG A 234 26.83 -22.61 61.48
CA ARG A 234 27.46 -22.00 60.30
C ARG A 234 26.47 -21.81 59.15
N THR A 235 25.63 -22.80 58.89
CA THR A 235 24.65 -22.75 57.79
C THR A 235 23.57 -21.71 58.07
N TYR A 236 23.09 -21.60 59.30
CA TYR A 236 22.16 -20.54 59.70
C TYR A 236 22.78 -19.14 59.62
N GLN A 237 24.03 -18.96 60.08
CA GLN A 237 24.73 -17.68 59.90
C GLN A 237 24.82 -17.33 58.42
N ARG A 238 25.11 -18.31 57.55
CA ARG A 238 25.14 -18.11 56.11
C ARG A 238 23.77 -17.71 55.54
N ILE A 239 22.69 -18.35 55.98
CA ILE A 239 21.32 -17.97 55.62
C ILE A 239 21.04 -16.51 56.03
N PHE A 240 21.38 -16.11 57.26
CA PHE A 240 21.17 -14.74 57.74
C PHE A 240 22.03 -13.69 57.03
N GLU A 241 23.20 -14.06 56.52
CA GLU A 241 24.02 -13.20 55.67
C GLU A 241 23.43 -13.00 54.27
N LEU A 242 22.89 -14.06 53.68
CA LEU A 242 22.31 -14.06 52.34
C LEU A 242 20.95 -13.36 52.33
N ASP A 243 20.14 -13.59 53.37
CA ASP A 243 18.87 -12.93 53.59
C ASP A 243 18.72 -12.46 55.04
N PRO A 244 19.08 -11.19 55.32
CA PRO A 244 18.95 -10.60 56.65
C PRO A 244 17.51 -10.55 57.18
N SER A 245 16.48 -10.60 56.31
CA SER A 245 15.08 -10.51 56.74
C SER A 245 14.63 -11.74 57.55
N ILE A 246 15.26 -12.89 57.31
CA ILE A 246 14.99 -14.15 57.99
C ILE A 246 15.54 -14.12 59.43
N LYS A 247 16.55 -13.30 59.70
CA LYS A 247 17.20 -13.23 61.01
C LYS A 247 16.24 -12.77 62.10
N ASP A 248 15.38 -11.81 61.81
CA ASP A 248 14.46 -11.25 62.81
C ASP A 248 13.37 -12.25 63.20
N SER A 249 12.93 -13.09 62.27
CA SER A 249 11.86 -14.07 62.48
C SER A 249 12.39 -15.40 63.04
N MET A 250 13.48 -15.93 62.50
CA MET A 250 14.02 -17.26 62.82
C MET A 250 15.21 -17.23 63.79
N GLY A 251 15.92 -16.10 63.89
CA GLY A 251 17.13 -15.96 64.71
C GLY A 251 16.99 -16.35 66.18
N PRO A 252 15.90 -15.97 66.88
CA PRO A 252 15.68 -16.39 68.27
C PRO A 252 15.58 -17.91 68.44
N TYR A 253 14.81 -18.59 67.58
CA TYR A 253 14.64 -20.05 67.60
C TYR A 253 15.96 -20.79 67.34
N VAL A 254 16.74 -20.28 66.37
CA VAL A 254 18.07 -20.82 66.07
C VAL A 254 19.02 -20.64 67.24
N THR A 255 19.10 -19.41 67.78
CA THR A 255 20.02 -19.10 68.88
C THR A 255 19.71 -19.93 70.12
N GLU A 256 18.44 -20.04 70.50
CA GLU A 256 18.02 -20.86 71.64
C GLU A 256 18.36 -22.34 71.43
N SER A 257 17.98 -22.91 70.27
CA SER A 257 18.18 -24.33 69.98
C SER A 257 19.67 -24.71 69.89
N ILE A 258 20.47 -23.92 69.19
CA ILE A 258 21.91 -24.18 69.02
C ILE A 258 22.66 -23.98 70.34
N THR A 259 22.31 -22.96 71.13
CA THR A 259 22.93 -22.74 72.45
C THR A 259 22.64 -23.89 73.39
N ASN A 260 21.37 -24.31 73.50
CA ASN A 260 20.98 -25.46 74.32
C ASN A 260 21.69 -26.74 73.88
N ALA A 261 21.85 -26.95 72.57
CA ALA A 261 22.57 -28.12 72.05
C ALA A 261 24.06 -28.10 72.41
N LYS A 262 24.72 -26.94 72.34
CA LYS A 262 26.12 -26.76 72.79
C LYS A 262 26.27 -26.99 74.30
N GLU A 263 25.30 -26.56 75.11
CA GLU A 263 25.30 -26.86 76.55
C GLU A 263 25.26 -28.36 76.85
N ILE A 264 24.51 -29.15 76.06
CA ILE A 264 24.50 -30.62 76.21
C ILE A 264 25.87 -31.21 75.90
N VAL A 265 26.54 -30.75 74.83
CA VAL A 265 27.91 -31.17 74.52
C VAL A 265 28.85 -30.85 75.68
N GLU A 266 28.74 -29.67 76.26
CA GLU A 266 29.55 -29.24 77.40
C GLU A 266 29.30 -30.10 78.65
N ILE A 267 28.05 -30.42 78.96
CA ILE A 267 27.67 -31.31 80.05
C ILE A 267 28.28 -32.71 79.85
N ILE A 268 28.18 -33.29 78.65
CA ILE A 268 28.77 -34.61 78.37
C ILE A 268 30.28 -34.56 78.54
N ASN A 269 30.94 -33.52 78.04
CA ASN A 269 32.39 -33.41 78.14
C ASN A 269 32.86 -33.22 79.59
N LYS A 270 32.36 -32.20 80.28
CA LYS A 270 32.86 -31.78 81.60
C LYS A 270 32.32 -32.61 82.75
N ASP A 271 31.02 -32.90 82.74
CA ASP A 271 30.34 -33.50 83.90
C ASP A 271 30.32 -35.03 83.84
N ILE A 272 30.61 -35.63 82.68
CA ILE A 272 30.62 -37.09 82.47
C ILE A 272 32.00 -37.61 82.03
N LEU A 273 32.57 -37.12 80.92
CA LEU A 273 33.77 -37.71 80.32
C LEU A 273 35.09 -37.30 81.01
N GLU A 274 35.20 -36.04 81.45
CA GLU A 274 36.37 -35.48 82.14
C GLU A 274 36.21 -35.50 83.68
N ALA A 275 35.00 -35.77 84.17
CA ALA A 275 34.73 -35.76 85.60
C ALA A 275 35.52 -36.86 86.34
N SER A 276 36.23 -36.48 87.40
CA SER A 276 36.88 -37.44 88.29
C SER A 276 35.87 -38.33 89.02
N LYS A 277 34.65 -37.81 89.24
CA LYS A 277 33.50 -38.53 89.77
C LYS A 277 32.23 -37.99 89.11
N ILE A 278 31.40 -38.88 88.59
CA ILE A 278 30.14 -38.53 87.94
C ILE A 278 29.11 -38.20 89.03
N THR A 279 28.65 -36.95 89.07
CA THR A 279 27.68 -36.45 90.07
C THR A 279 26.42 -35.87 89.47
N ILE A 280 26.30 -35.83 88.14
CA ILE A 280 25.09 -35.34 87.48
C ILE A 280 23.92 -36.27 87.79
N GLU A 281 22.80 -35.67 88.23
CA GLU A 281 21.59 -36.43 88.53
C GLU A 281 20.97 -36.98 87.23
N PRO A 282 20.64 -38.28 87.14
CA PRO A 282 20.14 -38.90 85.91
C PRO A 282 18.90 -38.20 85.35
N ASN A 283 17.96 -37.82 86.21
CA ASN A 283 16.75 -37.11 85.81
C ASN A 283 17.04 -35.70 85.29
N VAL A 284 18.02 -34.99 85.86
CA VAL A 284 18.39 -33.65 85.39
C VAL A 284 19.01 -33.72 84.00
N TYR A 285 19.89 -34.70 83.77
CA TYR A 285 20.47 -34.94 82.44
C TYR A 285 19.40 -35.35 81.42
N PHE A 286 18.49 -36.26 81.79
CA PHE A 286 17.38 -36.69 80.94
C PHE A 286 16.45 -35.52 80.57
N GLU A 287 16.04 -34.69 81.53
CA GLU A 287 15.14 -33.56 81.28
C GLU A 287 15.81 -32.49 80.40
N LYS A 288 17.07 -32.10 80.69
CA LYS A 288 17.81 -31.11 79.88
C LYS A 288 17.95 -31.55 78.43
N THR A 289 18.35 -32.79 78.20
CA THR A 289 18.47 -33.35 76.84
C THR A 289 17.10 -33.45 76.16
N THR A 290 16.04 -33.83 76.87
CA THR A 290 14.67 -33.86 76.34
C THR A 290 14.16 -32.49 75.92
N MET A 291 14.35 -31.47 76.78
CA MET A 291 14.00 -30.09 76.46
C MET A 291 14.75 -29.57 75.24
N THR A 292 16.03 -29.89 75.13
CA THR A 292 16.87 -29.47 73.98
C THR A 292 16.41 -30.12 72.68
N ILE A 293 16.12 -31.43 72.69
CA ILE A 293 15.54 -32.12 71.54
C ILE A 293 14.21 -31.47 71.11
N ASN A 294 13.34 -31.17 72.07
CA ASN A 294 12.05 -30.52 71.79
C ASN A 294 12.24 -29.14 71.15
N LYS A 295 13.22 -28.34 71.60
CA LYS A 295 13.55 -27.04 71.00
C LYS A 295 14.02 -27.15 69.55
N ILE A 296 14.81 -28.17 69.23
CA ILE A 296 15.22 -28.43 67.84
C ILE A 296 14.00 -28.84 66.99
N TYR A 297 13.05 -29.60 67.54
CA TYR A 297 11.79 -29.91 66.83
C TYR A 297 10.88 -28.69 66.65
N GLU A 298 10.82 -27.78 67.63
CA GLU A 298 10.14 -26.48 67.49
C GLU A 298 10.76 -25.66 66.34
N LEU A 299 12.10 -25.64 66.24
CA LEU A 299 12.82 -25.00 65.14
C LEU A 299 12.54 -25.67 63.78
N LEU A 300 12.55 -27.01 63.72
CA LEU A 300 12.18 -27.78 62.53
C LEU A 300 10.77 -27.44 62.04
N SER A 301 9.79 -27.42 62.96
CA SER A 301 8.41 -27.07 62.64
C SER A 301 8.31 -25.64 62.12
N TYR A 302 8.93 -24.68 62.81
CA TYR A 302 8.91 -23.27 62.41
C TYR A 302 9.52 -23.06 61.03
N GLN A 303 10.65 -23.70 60.75
CA GLN A 303 11.33 -23.60 59.46
C GLN A 303 10.53 -24.28 58.34
N THR A 304 9.91 -25.43 58.61
CA THR A 304 9.07 -26.13 57.63
C THR A 304 7.82 -25.30 57.28
N ASP A 305 7.14 -24.72 58.28
CA ASP A 305 5.99 -23.83 58.07
C ASP A 305 6.38 -22.54 57.32
N GLY A 306 7.57 -22.00 57.61
CA GLY A 306 8.12 -20.84 56.91
C GLY A 306 8.39 -21.14 55.43
N LEU A 307 9.01 -22.28 55.15
CA LEU A 307 9.28 -22.72 53.79
C LEU A 307 7.98 -22.97 53.01
N ASP A 308 6.98 -23.62 53.63
CA ASP A 308 5.69 -23.87 53.00
C ASP A 308 5.00 -22.57 52.54
N LYS A 309 5.04 -21.52 53.38
CA LYS A 309 4.51 -20.19 53.02
C LYS A 309 5.27 -19.55 51.85
N VAL A 310 6.60 -19.64 51.83
CA VAL A 310 7.42 -19.12 50.73
C VAL A 310 7.09 -19.85 49.42
N LEU A 311 6.93 -21.16 49.47
CA LEU A 311 6.54 -21.96 48.32
C LEU A 311 5.11 -21.62 47.84
N ASP A 312 4.17 -21.39 48.76
CA ASP A 312 2.81 -20.92 48.45
C ASP A 312 2.82 -19.57 47.71
N GLU A 313 3.57 -18.59 48.23
CA GLU A 313 3.74 -17.28 47.58
C GLU A 313 4.37 -17.41 46.19
N LYS A 314 5.36 -18.31 46.04
CA LYS A 314 5.99 -18.60 44.75
C LYS A 314 5.01 -19.24 43.76
N VAL A 315 4.17 -20.18 44.20
CA VAL A 315 3.11 -20.79 43.37
C VAL A 315 2.10 -19.74 42.90
N ILE A 316 1.68 -18.83 43.78
CA ILE A 316 0.79 -17.71 43.45
C ILE A 316 1.45 -16.77 42.43
N SER A 317 2.72 -16.41 42.65
CA SER A 317 3.49 -15.56 41.76
C SER A 317 3.61 -16.17 40.35
N LEU A 318 4.05 -17.43 40.25
CA LEU A 318 4.18 -18.14 38.97
C LEU A 318 2.83 -18.32 38.27
N SER A 319 1.78 -18.61 39.03
CA SER A 319 0.42 -18.71 38.47
C SER A 319 -0.04 -17.37 37.89
N THR A 320 0.25 -16.27 38.58
CA THR A 320 -0.05 -14.91 38.13
C THR A 320 0.75 -14.56 36.88
N GLU A 321 2.06 -14.83 36.87
CA GLU A 321 2.93 -14.63 35.70
C GLU A 321 2.41 -15.40 34.47
N ARG A 322 1.98 -16.65 34.66
CA ARG A 322 1.36 -17.46 33.60
C ARG A 322 0.11 -16.79 33.05
N PHE A 323 -0.82 -16.37 33.91
CA PHE A 323 -2.07 -15.73 33.46
C PHE A 323 -1.83 -14.39 32.79
N VAL A 324 -0.92 -13.57 33.31
CA VAL A 324 -0.52 -12.30 32.70
C VAL A 324 0.12 -12.53 31.34
N THR A 325 1.01 -13.51 31.21
CA THR A 325 1.67 -13.85 29.95
C THR A 325 0.65 -14.29 28.88
N ILE A 326 -0.28 -15.18 29.25
CA ILE A 326 -1.34 -15.64 28.36
C ILE A 326 -2.29 -14.49 27.99
N GLY A 327 -2.70 -13.68 28.97
CA GLY A 327 -3.58 -12.53 28.76
C GLY A 327 -2.96 -11.48 27.84
N ALA A 328 -1.69 -11.13 28.05
CA ALA A 328 -0.94 -10.22 27.19
C ALA A 328 -0.79 -10.77 25.78
N ALA A 329 -0.51 -12.07 25.62
CA ALA A 329 -0.42 -12.72 24.31
C ALA A 329 -1.76 -12.66 23.56
N ILE A 330 -2.88 -12.98 24.22
CA ILE A 330 -4.22 -12.89 23.63
C ILE A 330 -4.52 -11.44 23.22
N PHE A 331 -4.22 -10.47 24.09
CA PHE A 331 -4.43 -9.05 23.80
C PHE A 331 -3.65 -8.59 22.56
N VAL A 332 -2.37 -8.93 22.45
CA VAL A 332 -1.55 -8.63 21.27
C VAL A 332 -2.10 -9.30 20.01
N LEU A 333 -2.54 -10.56 20.10
CA LEU A 333 -3.16 -11.26 18.98
C LEU A 333 -4.47 -10.61 18.54
N LEU A 334 -5.30 -10.13 19.47
CA LEU A 334 -6.54 -9.40 19.16
C LEU A 334 -6.25 -8.08 18.45
N ILE A 335 -5.25 -7.31 18.90
CA ILE A 335 -4.81 -6.10 18.22
C ILE A 335 -4.32 -6.42 16.81
N LEU A 336 -3.52 -7.48 16.66
CA LEU A 336 -3.01 -7.91 15.35
C LEU A 336 -4.16 -8.28 14.41
N ILE A 337 -5.13 -9.05 14.88
CA ILE A 337 -6.34 -9.42 14.12
C ILE A 337 -7.11 -8.17 13.72
N TYR A 338 -7.32 -7.22 14.63
CA TYR A 338 -8.01 -5.97 14.37
C TYR A 338 -7.31 -5.14 13.29
N LEU A 339 -6.00 -4.89 13.43
CA LEU A 339 -5.21 -4.08 12.50
C LEU A 339 -5.12 -4.73 11.11
N VAL A 340 -4.85 -6.04 11.05
CA VAL A 340 -4.77 -6.77 9.78
C VAL A 340 -6.12 -6.79 9.06
N THR A 341 -7.21 -6.98 9.81
CA THR A 341 -8.57 -6.98 9.23
C THR A 341 -8.94 -5.59 8.71
N GLY A 342 -8.66 -4.53 9.48
CA GLY A 342 -8.87 -3.14 9.06
C GLY A 342 -8.09 -2.80 7.79
N PHE A 343 -6.80 -3.18 7.75
CA PHE A 343 -5.95 -2.98 6.58
C PHE A 343 -6.43 -3.76 5.35
N TYR A 344 -6.85 -5.02 5.53
CA TYR A 344 -7.41 -5.84 4.45
C TYR A 344 -8.67 -5.21 3.84
N PHE A 345 -9.61 -4.76 4.67
CA PHE A 345 -10.82 -4.11 4.17
C PHE A 345 -10.53 -2.76 3.51
N GLY A 346 -9.60 -1.97 4.03
CA GLY A 346 -9.17 -0.70 3.43
C GLY A 346 -8.57 -0.86 2.02
N ILE A 347 -7.67 -1.83 1.84
CA ILE A 347 -7.10 -2.13 0.51
C ILE A 347 -8.18 -2.65 -0.43
N LYS A 348 -9.01 -3.59 0.03
CA LYS A 348 -10.06 -4.21 -0.79
C LYS A 348 -11.07 -3.18 -1.30
N ASP A 349 -11.48 -2.23 -0.47
CA ASP A 349 -12.38 -1.14 -0.85
C ASP A 349 -11.73 -0.22 -1.90
N SER A 350 -10.50 0.23 -1.64
CA SER A 350 -9.75 1.11 -2.54
C SER A 350 -9.55 0.48 -3.93
N VAL A 351 -9.12 -0.79 -3.96
CA VAL A 351 -8.94 -1.54 -5.22
C VAL A 351 -10.27 -1.71 -5.97
N ARG A 352 -11.38 -1.99 -5.26
CA ARG A 352 -12.70 -2.11 -5.88
C ARG A 352 -13.19 -0.79 -6.48
N LYS A 353 -12.99 0.32 -5.78
CA LYS A 353 -13.35 1.67 -6.28
C LYS A 353 -12.56 2.02 -7.53
N ILE A 354 -11.24 1.79 -7.53
CA ILE A 354 -10.38 1.99 -8.71
C ILE A 354 -10.85 1.11 -9.88
N GLN A 355 -11.10 -0.18 -9.63
CA GLN A 355 -11.58 -1.11 -10.64
C GLN A 355 -12.92 -0.63 -11.24
N HIS A 356 -13.86 -0.19 -10.41
CA HIS A 356 -15.17 0.28 -10.85
C HIS A 356 -15.06 1.57 -11.67
N ALA A 357 -14.29 2.57 -11.22
CA ALA A 357 -14.06 3.82 -11.94
C ALA A 357 -13.39 3.56 -13.29
N THR A 358 -12.34 2.73 -13.32
CA THR A 358 -11.64 2.36 -14.56
C THR A 358 -12.58 1.63 -15.54
N ASN A 359 -13.46 0.76 -15.03
CA ASN A 359 -14.44 0.07 -15.88
C ASN A 359 -15.48 1.03 -16.49
N LYS A 360 -15.94 2.04 -15.73
CA LYS A 360 -16.82 3.09 -16.27
C LYS A 360 -16.15 3.89 -17.39
N ILE A 361 -14.89 4.30 -17.18
CA ILE A 361 -14.08 4.98 -18.21
C ILE A 361 -13.96 4.11 -19.47
N ALA A 362 -13.67 2.80 -19.31
CA ALA A 362 -13.58 1.86 -20.43
C ALA A 362 -14.90 1.73 -21.23
N HIS A 363 -16.04 1.93 -20.57
CA HIS A 363 -17.38 1.94 -21.19
C HIS A 363 -17.80 3.33 -21.67
N LYS A 364 -16.85 4.28 -21.81
CA LYS A 364 -17.09 5.67 -22.25
C LYS A 364 -17.97 6.50 -21.30
N ASP A 365 -18.23 6.01 -20.09
CA ASP A 365 -18.86 6.78 -19.03
C ASP A 365 -17.79 7.62 -18.32
N LEU A 366 -17.52 8.79 -18.87
CA LEU A 366 -16.59 9.74 -18.28
C LEU A 366 -17.22 10.50 -17.11
N SER A 367 -18.48 10.29 -16.73
CA SER A 367 -19.12 11.00 -15.60
C SER A 367 -18.62 10.52 -14.23
N ALA A 368 -17.97 9.36 -14.20
CA ALA A 368 -17.44 8.75 -12.98
C ALA A 368 -16.43 9.66 -12.25
N THR A 369 -16.50 9.68 -10.93
CA THR A 369 -15.51 10.28 -10.05
C THR A 369 -14.98 9.22 -9.09
N LEU A 370 -13.67 9.13 -8.93
CA LEU A 370 -13.04 8.26 -7.95
C LEU A 370 -12.85 9.04 -6.65
N ASP A 371 -13.53 8.60 -5.58
CA ASP A 371 -13.40 9.21 -4.26
C ASP A 371 -12.77 8.20 -3.28
N ILE A 372 -11.47 8.37 -3.06
CA ILE A 372 -10.67 7.64 -2.08
C ILE A 372 -10.07 8.70 -1.15
N THR A 373 -10.54 8.69 0.10
CA THR A 373 -10.14 9.64 1.15
C THR A 373 -8.83 9.25 1.85
N SER A 374 -8.20 8.15 1.44
CA SER A 374 -6.92 7.71 2.00
C SER A 374 -5.79 8.70 1.67
N LYS A 375 -4.83 8.82 2.58
CA LYS A 375 -3.62 9.65 2.42
C LYS A 375 -2.40 8.86 1.91
N ASP A 376 -2.61 7.60 1.53
CA ASP A 376 -1.59 6.68 1.02
C ASP A 376 -1.53 6.71 -0.53
N GLU A 377 -0.84 5.73 -1.11
CA GLU A 377 -0.70 5.58 -2.56
C GLU A 377 -2.04 5.45 -3.29
N PHE A 378 -3.09 4.93 -2.65
CA PHE A 378 -4.41 4.83 -3.28
C PHE A 378 -5.08 6.20 -3.43
N GLY A 379 -4.85 7.13 -2.49
CA GLY A 379 -5.28 8.52 -2.62
C GLY A 379 -4.62 9.22 -3.80
N MET A 380 -3.30 9.04 -3.98
CA MET A 380 -2.58 9.60 -5.13
C MET A 380 -3.07 9.03 -6.47
N ILE A 381 -3.37 7.73 -6.52
CA ILE A 381 -3.98 7.09 -7.70
C ILE A 381 -5.35 7.73 -8.00
N SER A 382 -6.16 7.98 -6.97
CA SER A 382 -7.46 8.65 -7.11
C SER A 382 -7.35 10.02 -7.77
N THR A 383 -6.47 10.88 -7.24
CA THR A 383 -6.22 12.22 -7.80
C THR A 383 -5.73 12.15 -9.24
N SER A 384 -4.79 11.24 -9.53
CA SER A 384 -4.23 11.06 -10.87
C SER A 384 -5.28 10.57 -11.87
N LEU A 385 -6.12 9.60 -11.47
CA LEU A 385 -7.18 9.06 -12.32
C LEU A 385 -8.26 10.12 -12.59
N ASN A 386 -8.66 10.90 -11.59
CA ASN A 386 -9.59 12.01 -11.78
C ASN A 386 -9.04 13.06 -12.75
N SER A 387 -7.74 13.39 -12.66
CA SER A 387 -7.10 14.31 -13.59
C SER A 387 -7.11 13.77 -15.03
N MET A 388 -6.88 12.46 -15.20
CA MET A 388 -6.98 11.78 -16.50
C MET A 388 -8.42 11.84 -17.05
N ILE A 389 -9.45 11.64 -16.22
CA ILE A 389 -10.86 11.75 -16.64
C ILE A 389 -11.16 13.16 -17.17
N VAL A 390 -10.70 14.20 -16.47
CA VAL A 390 -10.89 15.59 -16.88
C VAL A 390 -10.22 15.86 -18.22
N ALA A 391 -8.94 15.46 -18.39
CA ALA A 391 -8.21 15.64 -19.64
C ALA A 391 -8.89 14.92 -20.83
N VAL A 392 -9.41 13.71 -20.62
CA VAL A 392 -10.14 12.99 -21.68
C VAL A 392 -11.47 13.68 -22.01
N ARG A 393 -12.20 14.21 -21.03
CA ARG A 393 -13.43 14.99 -21.29
C ARG A 393 -13.14 16.23 -22.13
N GLU A 394 -12.06 16.96 -21.83
CA GLU A 394 -11.65 18.15 -22.58
C GLU A 394 -11.33 17.82 -24.05
N VAL A 395 -10.62 16.71 -24.30
CA VAL A 395 -10.36 16.23 -25.67
C VAL A 395 -11.66 15.92 -26.42
N ILE A 396 -12.64 15.27 -25.77
CA ILE A 396 -13.94 14.97 -26.39
C ILE A 396 -14.73 16.26 -26.68
N GLN A 397 -14.72 17.23 -25.76
CA GLN A 397 -15.38 18.53 -25.96
C GLN A 397 -14.78 19.31 -27.12
N ASN A 398 -13.45 19.39 -27.20
CA ASN A 398 -12.76 20.05 -28.31
C ASN A 398 -13.07 19.36 -29.65
N SER A 399 -13.13 18.02 -29.67
CA SER A 399 -13.50 17.26 -30.87
C SER A 399 -14.95 17.54 -31.31
N GLN A 400 -15.88 17.69 -30.37
CA GLN A 400 -17.26 18.09 -30.65
C GLN A 400 -17.34 19.51 -31.22
N GLN A 401 -16.59 20.46 -30.64
CA GLN A 401 -16.53 21.84 -31.14
C GLN A 401 -16.00 21.88 -32.57
N VAL A 402 -14.87 21.23 -32.85
CA VAL A 402 -14.30 21.16 -34.21
C VAL A 402 -15.29 20.51 -35.18
N SER A 403 -15.99 19.44 -34.77
CA SER A 403 -17.01 18.82 -35.60
C SER A 403 -18.18 19.78 -35.92
N GLN A 404 -18.57 20.63 -34.97
CA GLN A 404 -19.61 21.64 -35.17
C GLN A 404 -19.14 22.77 -36.09
N GLU A 405 -17.91 23.25 -35.94
CA GLU A 405 -17.29 24.24 -36.84
C GLU A 405 -17.22 23.71 -38.27
N VAL A 406 -16.81 22.44 -38.45
CA VAL A 406 -16.81 21.77 -39.75
C VAL A 406 -18.22 21.66 -40.34
N ALA A 407 -19.23 21.33 -39.52
CA ALA A 407 -20.62 21.28 -39.98
C ALA A 407 -21.12 22.66 -40.43
N SER A 408 -20.81 23.72 -39.68
CA SER A 408 -21.14 25.10 -40.06
C SER A 408 -20.42 25.56 -41.33
N ALA A 409 -19.13 25.28 -41.46
CA ALA A 409 -18.36 25.59 -42.68
C ALA A 409 -18.89 24.81 -43.90
N SER A 410 -19.33 23.56 -43.70
CA SER A 410 -19.96 22.77 -44.76
C SER A 410 -21.29 23.39 -45.22
N GLN A 411 -22.07 23.97 -44.30
CA GLN A 411 -23.31 24.67 -44.62
C GLN A 411 -23.06 25.99 -45.38
N GLU A 412 -22.03 26.75 -44.99
CA GLU A 412 -21.62 27.96 -45.70
C GLU A 412 -21.13 27.63 -47.12
N LEU A 413 -20.32 26.58 -47.28
CA LEU A 413 -19.90 26.07 -48.58
C LEU A 413 -21.07 25.67 -49.47
N LEU A 414 -22.10 25.03 -48.91
CA LEU A 414 -23.35 24.71 -49.62
C LEU A 414 -24.02 25.98 -50.15
N SER A 415 -24.16 27.01 -49.31
CA SER A 415 -24.75 28.30 -49.71
C SER A 415 -23.94 28.99 -50.82
N ILE A 416 -22.61 29.01 -50.71
CA ILE A 416 -21.71 29.58 -51.73
C ILE A 416 -21.85 28.80 -53.05
N THR A 417 -21.99 27.47 -52.97
CA THR A 417 -22.16 26.62 -54.14
C THR A 417 -23.50 26.89 -54.84
N GLU A 418 -24.58 27.12 -54.08
CA GLU A 418 -25.89 27.52 -54.62
C GLU A 418 -25.82 28.89 -55.31
N GLU A 419 -25.21 29.90 -54.68
CA GLU A 419 -25.02 31.23 -55.26
C GLU A 419 -24.18 31.17 -56.55
N THR A 420 -23.09 30.38 -56.54
CA THR A 420 -22.24 30.15 -57.72
C THR A 420 -23.02 29.48 -58.84
N THR A 421 -23.90 28.52 -58.53
CA THR A 421 -24.77 27.87 -59.51
C THR A 421 -25.75 28.87 -60.11
N GLN A 422 -26.35 29.74 -59.29
CA GLN A 422 -27.24 30.80 -59.77
C GLN A 422 -26.51 31.78 -60.69
N ALA A 423 -25.32 32.25 -60.29
CA ALA A 423 -24.49 33.13 -61.11
C ALA A 423 -24.12 32.48 -62.45
N THR A 424 -23.80 31.18 -62.44
CA THR A 424 -23.49 30.40 -63.65
C THR A 424 -24.70 30.31 -64.58
N ASN A 425 -25.92 30.15 -64.05
CA ASN A 425 -27.15 30.19 -64.85
C ASN A 425 -27.36 31.57 -65.50
N THR A 426 -27.15 32.67 -64.75
CA THR A 426 -27.23 34.03 -65.30
C THR A 426 -26.20 34.27 -66.41
N ILE A 427 -24.97 33.78 -66.22
CA ILE A 427 -23.93 33.82 -67.27
C ILE A 427 -24.40 33.05 -68.51
N THR A 428 -24.96 31.86 -68.33
CA THR A 428 -25.46 31.04 -69.44
C THR A 428 -26.54 31.78 -70.24
N SER A 429 -27.53 32.40 -69.58
CA SER A 429 -28.54 33.20 -70.26
C SER A 429 -27.96 34.43 -70.98
N SER A 430 -26.95 35.09 -70.39
CA SER A 430 -26.27 36.22 -71.04
C SER A 430 -25.52 35.78 -72.30
N VAL A 431 -24.93 34.58 -72.29
CA VAL A 431 -24.27 33.99 -73.47
C VAL A 431 -25.29 33.68 -74.58
N GLU A 432 -26.48 33.17 -74.23
CA GLU A 432 -27.58 32.96 -75.19
C GLU A 432 -28.05 34.28 -75.82
N GLU A 433 -28.17 35.35 -75.02
CA GLU A 433 -28.52 36.69 -75.51
C GLU A 433 -27.45 37.22 -76.48
N VAL A 434 -26.17 37.08 -76.15
CA VAL A 434 -25.06 37.45 -77.05
C VAL A 434 -25.13 36.66 -78.36
N ALA A 435 -25.44 35.37 -78.32
CA ALA A 435 -25.59 34.56 -79.53
C ALA A 435 -26.74 35.08 -80.43
N MET A 436 -27.87 35.50 -79.84
CA MET A 436 -28.97 36.14 -80.59
C MET A 436 -28.53 37.47 -81.21
N ILE A 437 -27.80 38.31 -80.47
CA ILE A 437 -27.26 39.58 -80.97
C ILE A 437 -26.32 39.35 -82.16
N VAL A 438 -25.46 38.33 -82.08
CA VAL A 438 -24.54 37.97 -83.17
C VAL A 438 -25.30 37.53 -84.43
N GLU A 439 -26.39 36.76 -84.30
CA GLU A 439 -27.23 36.35 -85.44
C GLU A 439 -27.92 37.56 -86.10
N GLN A 440 -28.46 38.48 -85.30
CA GLN A 440 -29.03 39.73 -85.80
C GLN A 440 -27.99 40.57 -86.55
N GLN A 441 -26.77 40.68 -86.01
CA GLN A 441 -25.68 41.41 -86.64
C GLN A 441 -25.24 40.78 -87.98
N SER A 442 -25.24 39.45 -88.07
CA SER A 442 -25.00 38.71 -89.31
C SER A 442 -26.02 39.06 -90.39
N THR A 443 -27.30 39.08 -90.02
CA THR A 443 -28.40 39.47 -90.94
C THR A 443 -28.22 40.90 -91.44
N GLN A 444 -27.94 41.85 -90.54
CA GLN A 444 -27.77 43.25 -90.91
C GLN A 444 -26.51 43.50 -91.77
N SER A 445 -25.47 42.69 -91.60
CA SER A 445 -24.29 42.71 -92.48
C SER A 445 -24.65 42.27 -93.91
N LYS A 446 -25.56 41.31 -94.06
CA LYS A 446 -26.06 40.84 -95.36
C LYS A 446 -26.85 41.92 -96.10
N ASP A 447 -27.71 42.64 -95.39
CA ASP A 447 -28.48 43.77 -95.94
C ASP A 447 -27.54 44.90 -96.43
N ASN A 448 -26.45 45.16 -95.69
CA ASN A 448 -25.44 46.14 -96.11
C ASN A 448 -24.73 45.74 -97.41
N VAL A 449 -24.47 44.44 -97.64
CA VAL A 449 -23.89 43.97 -98.91
C VAL A 449 -24.85 44.22 -100.07
N GLU A 450 -26.16 43.97 -99.89
CA GLU A 450 -27.19 44.24 -100.91
C GLU A 450 -27.29 45.74 -101.25
N LEU A 451 -27.24 46.61 -100.24
CA LEU A 451 -27.22 48.07 -100.42
C LEU A 451 -26.01 48.53 -101.24
N VAL A 452 -24.82 47.99 -100.97
CA VAL A 452 -23.59 48.30 -101.72
C VAL A 452 -23.70 47.83 -103.17
N GLN A 453 -24.35 46.69 -103.42
CA GLN A 453 -24.53 46.15 -104.77
C GLN A 453 -25.49 47.02 -105.60
N ASN A 454 -26.61 47.44 -105.00
CA ASN A 454 -27.55 48.40 -105.59
C ASN A 454 -26.88 49.75 -105.92
N LEU A 455 -25.99 50.22 -105.03
CA LEU A 455 -25.22 51.45 -105.26
C LEU A 455 -24.29 51.31 -106.49
N SER A 456 -23.67 50.15 -106.67
CA SER A 456 -22.79 49.86 -107.81
C SER A 456 -23.55 49.89 -109.16
N GLU A 457 -24.75 49.31 -109.22
CA GLU A 457 -25.61 49.38 -110.42
C GLU A 457 -26.03 50.81 -110.77
N LYS A 458 -26.38 51.63 -109.77
CA LYS A 458 -26.72 53.03 -110.00
C LYS A 458 -25.54 53.85 -110.50
N LEU A 459 -24.33 53.59 -109.98
CA LEU A 459 -23.11 54.25 -110.46
C LEU A 459 -22.80 53.89 -111.93
N ASN A 460 -23.03 52.64 -112.34
CA ASN A 460 -22.87 52.23 -113.73
C ASN A 460 -23.87 52.94 -114.66
N SER A 461 -25.12 53.09 -114.22
CA SER A 461 -26.15 53.83 -114.97
C SER A 461 -25.80 55.30 -115.16
N ILE A 462 -25.23 55.95 -114.13
CA ILE A 462 -24.75 57.33 -114.22
C ILE A 462 -23.61 57.47 -115.24
N SER A 463 -22.70 56.49 -115.31
CA SER A 463 -21.61 56.47 -116.29
C SER A 463 -22.11 56.40 -117.74
N ILE A 464 -23.19 55.65 -118.00
CA ILE A 464 -23.78 55.53 -119.34
C ILE A 464 -24.42 56.87 -119.76
N VAL A 465 -25.23 57.46 -118.87
CA VAL A 465 -25.91 58.74 -119.13
C VAL A 465 -24.91 59.88 -119.36
N THR A 466 -23.80 59.91 -118.62
CA THR A 466 -22.75 60.92 -118.81
C THR A 466 -22.02 60.78 -120.15
N SER A 467 -21.81 59.55 -120.65
CA SER A 467 -21.26 59.31 -122.00
C SER A 467 -22.21 59.78 -123.11
N GLU A 468 -23.52 59.55 -122.94
CA GLU A 468 -24.55 59.97 -123.90
C GLU A 468 -24.66 61.50 -123.99
N VAL A 469 -24.61 62.19 -122.84
CA VAL A 469 -24.57 63.66 -122.77
C VAL A 469 -23.33 64.23 -123.49
N SER A 470 -22.16 63.58 -123.34
CA SER A 470 -20.93 63.98 -124.05
C SER A 470 -21.06 63.84 -125.58
N SER A 471 -21.68 62.75 -126.05
CA SER A 471 -21.93 62.54 -127.48
C SER A 471 -22.88 63.61 -128.04
N SER A 472 -24.00 63.86 -127.37
CA SER A 472 -25.01 64.85 -127.78
C SER A 472 -24.44 66.29 -127.82
N SER A 473 -23.55 66.62 -126.89
CA SER A 473 -22.85 67.92 -126.88
C SER A 473 -21.94 68.10 -128.10
N THR A 474 -21.32 67.02 -128.58
CA THR A 474 -20.45 67.04 -129.77
C THR A 474 -21.26 67.27 -131.05
N THR A 475 -22.40 66.57 -131.20
CA THR A 475 -23.32 66.75 -132.33
C THR A 475 -23.90 68.17 -132.39
N SER A 476 -24.21 68.75 -131.23
CA SER A 476 -24.70 70.14 -131.15
C SER A 476 -23.67 71.17 -131.63
N ALA A 477 -22.38 70.93 -131.40
CA ALA A 477 -21.30 71.79 -131.89
C ALA A 477 -21.14 71.73 -133.42
N GLU A 478 -21.29 70.55 -134.02
CA GLU A 478 -21.22 70.37 -135.49
C GLU A 478 -22.36 71.08 -136.22
N GLU A 479 -23.60 70.95 -135.74
CA GLU A 479 -24.76 71.63 -136.35
C GLU A 479 -24.68 73.15 -136.22
N ALA A 480 -24.11 73.67 -135.13
CA ALA A 480 -23.84 75.10 -134.97
C ALA A 480 -22.80 75.61 -136.00
N GLU A 481 -21.77 74.82 -136.30
CA GLU A 481 -20.75 75.17 -137.31
C GLU A 481 -21.34 75.18 -138.74
N LYS A 482 -22.22 74.22 -139.03
CA LYS A 482 -22.95 74.09 -140.29
C LYS A 482 -23.91 75.26 -140.51
N GLY A 483 -24.61 75.69 -139.46
CA GLY A 483 -25.45 76.89 -139.47
C GLY A 483 -24.66 78.17 -139.80
N ASN A 484 -23.45 78.30 -139.25
CA ASN A 484 -22.58 79.46 -139.49
C ASN A 484 -22.11 79.55 -140.97
N ARG A 485 -21.91 78.41 -141.66
CA ARG A 485 -21.57 78.40 -143.10
C ARG A 485 -22.73 78.89 -143.96
N ASN A 486 -23.95 78.40 -143.72
CA ASN A 486 -25.15 78.77 -144.49
C ASN A 486 -25.45 80.28 -144.42
N VAL A 487 -25.21 80.88 -143.25
CA VAL A 487 -25.38 82.35 -143.07
C VAL A 487 -24.37 83.13 -143.91
N ASN A 488 -23.11 82.70 -143.99
CA ASN A 488 -22.08 83.37 -144.79
C ASN A 488 -22.32 83.26 -146.31
N GLU A 489 -22.83 82.13 -146.81
CA GLU A 489 -23.24 82.00 -148.21
C GLU A 489 -24.38 82.97 -148.57
N THR A 490 -25.36 83.12 -147.67
CA THR A 490 -26.50 84.01 -147.85
C THR A 490 -26.07 85.49 -147.94
N ILE A 491 -25.10 85.91 -147.12
CA ILE A 491 -24.50 87.26 -147.17
C ILE A 491 -23.81 87.50 -148.53
N THR A 492 -23.17 86.48 -149.10
CA THR A 492 -22.47 86.58 -150.38
C THR A 492 -23.44 86.73 -151.56
N GLN A 493 -24.54 85.96 -151.56
CA GLN A 493 -25.59 86.05 -152.59
C GLN A 493 -26.33 87.40 -152.58
N MET A 494 -26.55 88.00 -151.41
CA MET A 494 -27.13 89.34 -151.30
C MET A 494 -26.26 90.42 -151.99
N LYS A 495 -24.94 90.27 -151.98
CA LYS A 495 -23.99 91.19 -152.65
C LYS A 495 -24.10 91.11 -154.18
N VAL A 496 -24.30 89.91 -154.72
CA VAL A 496 -24.50 89.68 -156.17
C VAL A 496 -25.81 90.30 -156.64
N ILE A 497 -26.87 90.20 -155.84
CA ILE A 497 -28.18 90.81 -156.14
C ILE A 497 -28.08 92.34 -156.16
N GLN A 498 -27.35 92.94 -155.21
CA GLN A 498 -27.15 94.39 -155.17
C GLN A 498 -26.47 94.94 -156.44
N ASP A 499 -25.50 94.20 -156.98
CA ASP A 499 -24.78 94.56 -158.20
C ASP A 499 -25.62 94.43 -159.48
N ALA A 500 -26.51 93.43 -159.52
CA ALA A 500 -27.45 93.22 -160.63
C ALA A 500 -28.49 94.35 -160.72
N VAL A 501 -28.99 94.83 -159.58
CA VAL A 501 -29.93 95.97 -159.52
C VAL A 501 -29.24 97.26 -160.01
N LYS A 502 -27.98 97.49 -159.62
CA LYS A 502 -27.22 98.68 -160.04
C LYS A 502 -26.97 98.73 -161.55
N ARG A 503 -26.63 97.60 -162.17
CA ARG A 503 -26.46 97.49 -163.64
C ARG A 503 -27.77 97.76 -164.41
N THR A 504 -28.89 97.36 -163.84
CA THR A 504 -30.21 97.54 -164.48
C THR A 504 -30.62 99.02 -164.50
N SER A 505 -30.27 99.78 -163.45
CA SER A 505 -30.50 101.23 -163.40
C SER A 505 -29.69 101.99 -164.46
N ASP A 506 -28.46 101.55 -164.75
CA ASP A 506 -27.55 102.21 -165.70
C ASP A 506 -28.02 102.07 -167.15
N VAL A 507 -28.62 100.91 -167.50
CA VAL A 507 -29.20 100.65 -168.82
C VAL A 507 -30.44 101.53 -169.07
N ILE A 508 -31.25 101.76 -168.04
CA ILE A 508 -32.43 102.64 -168.13
C ILE A 508 -32.01 104.10 -168.40
N GLN A 509 -30.89 104.54 -167.81
CA GLN A 509 -30.39 105.90 -168.00
C GLN A 509 -29.84 106.15 -169.41
N ARG A 510 -29.10 105.18 -169.99
CA ARG A 510 -28.56 105.30 -171.36
C ARG A 510 -29.64 105.30 -172.46
N LEU A 511 -30.80 104.70 -172.20
CA LEU A 511 -31.92 104.73 -173.15
C LEU A 511 -32.64 106.09 -173.15
N GLY A 512 -32.66 106.78 -172.01
CA GLY A 512 -33.16 108.16 -171.89
C GLY A 512 -32.33 109.15 -172.71
N GLU A 513 -31.01 109.00 -172.74
CA GLU A 513 -30.11 109.92 -173.47
C GLU A 513 -30.27 109.81 -175.00
N ARG A 514 -30.40 108.59 -175.54
CA ARG A 514 -30.65 108.41 -177.00
C ARG A 514 -31.97 108.98 -177.48
N SER A 515 -32.96 109.10 -176.60
CA SER A 515 -34.26 109.68 -176.95
C SER A 515 -34.21 111.21 -177.08
N ASN A 516 -33.25 111.89 -176.42
CA ASN A 516 -33.04 113.34 -176.56
C ASN A 516 -32.21 113.71 -177.80
N GLU A 517 -31.28 112.85 -178.23
CA GLU A 517 -30.38 113.13 -179.36
C GLU A 517 -31.12 113.21 -180.72
N ILE A 518 -32.26 112.54 -180.85
CA ILE A 518 -33.12 112.63 -182.04
C ILE A 518 -33.90 113.96 -182.07
N GLY A 519 -34.18 114.56 -180.92
CA GLY A 519 -34.79 115.89 -180.84
C GLY A 519 -33.91 117.01 -181.40
N SER A 520 -32.57 116.88 -181.36
CA SER A 520 -31.65 117.92 -181.82
C SER A 520 -31.44 117.96 -183.35
N ILE A 521 -31.75 116.88 -184.07
CA ILE A 521 -31.70 116.86 -185.55
C ILE A 521 -32.93 117.58 -186.14
N LEU A 522 -34.03 117.64 -185.39
CA LEU A 522 -35.21 118.45 -185.70
C LEU A 522 -34.93 119.98 -185.75
N ASP A 523 -33.85 120.47 -185.11
CA ASP A 523 -33.53 121.92 -185.08
C ASP A 523 -32.44 122.35 -186.10
N ALA A 524 -31.50 121.47 -186.47
CA ALA A 524 -30.32 121.88 -187.25
C ALA A 524 -30.61 122.14 -188.75
N ILE A 525 -31.57 121.45 -189.37
CA ILE A 525 -31.86 121.64 -190.80
C ILE A 525 -32.84 122.81 -191.02
N THR A 526 -33.65 123.13 -190.00
CA THR A 526 -34.46 124.35 -189.95
C THR A 526 -33.60 125.63 -190.02
N SER A 527 -32.28 125.56 -189.79
CA SER A 527 -31.39 126.73 -189.65
C SER A 527 -30.54 127.11 -190.89
N ILE A 528 -30.40 126.26 -191.92
CA ILE A 528 -29.63 126.62 -193.15
C ILE A 528 -30.54 126.94 -194.35
N ALA A 529 -31.82 127.18 -194.07
CA ALA A 529 -32.72 127.97 -194.90
C ALA A 529 -32.37 129.48 -194.95
N GLN A 530 -31.21 129.95 -194.45
CA GLN A 530 -31.01 131.39 -194.17
C GLN A 530 -29.77 132.12 -194.74
N GLN A 531 -28.79 131.50 -195.43
CA GLN A 531 -27.65 132.29 -195.95
C GLN A 531 -27.21 131.97 -197.37
N THR A 532 -27.75 132.81 -198.28
CA THR A 532 -27.56 132.84 -199.73
C THR A 532 -27.21 134.27 -200.24
N CYS A 533 -26.51 135.20 -199.53
CA CYS A 533 -26.27 136.58 -200.09
C CYS A 533 -25.05 137.42 -199.59
N GLY A 534 -24.09 137.75 -200.49
CA GLY A 534 -23.30 139.02 -200.58
C GLY A 534 -21.76 138.98 -200.35
N GLY A 535 -20.86 139.15 -201.34
CA GLY A 535 -21.04 139.37 -202.76
C GLY A 535 -19.75 139.35 -203.61
N CYS A 536 -19.89 138.96 -204.88
CA CYS A 536 -19.28 139.64 -206.03
C CYS A 536 -20.24 139.47 -207.22
N ARG A 537 -20.40 140.54 -208.00
CA ARG A 537 -21.42 140.70 -209.05
C ARG A 537 -20.78 140.51 -210.43
N ARG A 538 -21.41 139.66 -211.26
CA ARG A 538 -21.31 139.54 -212.74
C ARG A 538 -19.94 139.10 -213.31
N SER A 539 -19.83 138.36 -214.41
CA SER A 539 -20.75 137.98 -215.49
C SER A 539 -20.41 136.55 -215.98
N GLU A 540 -21.39 135.77 -216.41
CA GLU A 540 -21.71 135.40 -217.80
C GLU A 540 -21.31 133.95 -218.18
N LYS A 541 -22.31 133.27 -218.74
CA LYS A 541 -22.34 132.10 -219.65
C LYS A 541 -21.53 130.80 -219.36
N THR A 542 -22.30 129.75 -219.05
CA THR A 542 -22.35 128.34 -219.59
C THR A 542 -21.17 127.34 -219.52
N SER A 543 -21.53 126.11 -219.06
CA SER A 543 -21.08 124.71 -219.36
C SER A 543 -19.67 124.17 -218.96
N ARG A 544 -19.61 122.82 -218.99
CA ARG A 544 -18.76 121.77 -218.37
C ARG A 544 -19.00 121.42 -216.91
#